data_AF-A0A1J4NBM0-F1
#
_entry.id   AF-A0A1J4NBM0-F1
#
_cell.length_a   1.000
_cell.length_b   1.000
_cell.length_c   1.000
_cell.angle_alpha   90.00
_cell.angle_beta   90.00
_cell.angle_gamma   90.00
#
_symmetry.space_group_name_H-M   'P 1'
#
loop_
_entity.id
_entity.type
_entity.pdbx_description
1 polymer ?
#
loop_
_entity_poly.entity_id
_entity_poly.type
_entity_poly.pdbx_seq_one_letter_code
_entity_poly.pdbx_strand_id
1 'polypeptide(L)'
;MSTTTDRQTATPEGRDPRHIFLDAQEVMRRYGWGKTRGYQNLKDRTLVPEPVLIHPNRWRLDQLLAWEERRMAAAEAALEAHPKDDFTADDIAALLPRSKRRRRSA
;
A
#
# COMPACT_ATOMS: atom_id res chain seq x y z
N MET A 1 -2.69 48.95 -15.87
CA MET A 1 -1.97 47.78 -16.42
C MET A 1 -1.73 46.81 -15.28
N SER A 2 -2.47 45.70 -15.26
CA SER A 2 -2.44 44.71 -14.19
C SER A 2 -1.36 43.67 -14.48
N THR A 3 -0.29 43.62 -13.68
CA THR A 3 0.60 42.46 -13.64
C THR A 3 0.19 41.60 -12.46
N THR A 4 -0.70 40.65 -12.73
CA THR A 4 -0.95 39.49 -11.87
C THR A 4 0.26 38.57 -11.98
N THR A 5 1.16 38.61 -11.01
CA THR A 5 2.23 37.62 -10.84
C THR A 5 1.96 36.81 -9.59
N ASP A 6 1.33 35.67 -9.83
CA ASP A 6 1.65 34.36 -9.28
C ASP A 6 1.96 34.24 -7.78
N ARG A 7 0.91 33.90 -7.03
CA ARG A 7 0.81 32.71 -6.17
C ARG A 7 2.12 32.02 -5.75
N GLN A 8 2.88 32.62 -4.84
CA GLN A 8 3.87 31.91 -4.03
C GLN A 8 3.41 31.83 -2.57
N THR A 9 2.59 30.83 -2.26
CA THR A 9 2.50 30.28 -0.90
C THR A 9 3.75 29.43 -0.67
N ALA A 10 4.79 30.08 -0.17
CA ALA A 10 5.94 29.42 0.44
C ALA A 10 5.49 28.74 1.74
N THR A 11 5.38 27.41 1.72
CA THR A 11 5.21 26.61 2.94
C THR A 11 6.61 26.43 3.57
N PRO A 12 6.83 26.85 4.84
CA PRO A 12 8.07 26.57 5.55
C PRO A 12 8.17 25.05 5.82
N GLU A 13 9.37 24.49 5.97
CA GLU A 13 9.70 23.04 6.10
C GLU A 13 9.92 22.23 4.77
N GLY A 14 9.96 22.90 3.62
CA GLY A 14 11.08 22.89 2.65
C GLY A 14 11.81 21.62 2.15
N ARG A 15 11.29 20.39 2.21
CA ARG A 15 11.78 19.31 1.32
C ARG A 15 10.66 18.83 0.40
N ASP A 16 10.67 19.32 -0.84
CA ASP A 16 9.80 18.75 -1.88
C ASP A 16 10.06 17.23 -1.92
N PRO A 17 9.02 16.39 -1.72
CA PRO A 17 9.16 14.93 -1.74
C PRO A 17 9.73 14.40 -3.05
N ARG A 18 9.67 15.19 -4.14
CA ARG A 18 10.30 14.89 -5.42
C ARG A 18 11.82 14.86 -5.37
N HIS A 19 12.44 15.52 -4.39
CA HIS A 19 13.89 15.59 -4.19
C HIS A 19 14.39 14.72 -3.02
N ILE A 20 13.49 13.98 -2.37
CA ILE A 20 13.87 13.04 -1.31
C ILE A 20 14.15 11.67 -1.95
N PHE A 21 15.42 11.27 -1.89
CA PHE A 21 15.88 9.96 -2.35
C PHE A 21 16.18 9.08 -1.15
N LEU A 22 15.41 8.00 -1.02
CA LEU A 22 15.58 7.00 0.03
C LEU A 22 16.55 5.91 -0.41
N ASP A 23 17.39 5.44 0.52
CA ASP A 23 18.15 4.22 0.33
C ASP A 23 17.33 2.95 0.66
N ALA A 24 17.93 1.80 0.39
CA ALA A 24 17.31 0.51 0.66
C ALA A 24 16.91 0.33 2.15
N GLN A 25 17.71 0.84 3.10
CA GLN A 25 17.43 0.68 4.53
C GLN A 25 16.28 1.59 4.98
N GLU A 26 16.20 2.80 4.45
CA GLU A 26 15.12 3.75 4.69
C GLU A 26 13.79 3.24 4.13
N VAL A 27 13.81 2.67 2.92
CA VAL A 27 12.63 2.01 2.33
C VAL A 27 12.19 0.83 3.20
N MET A 28 13.10 -0.05 3.61
CA MET A 28 12.77 -1.15 4.51
C MET A 28 12.20 -0.66 5.84
N ARG A 29 12.77 0.38 6.44
CA ARG A 29 12.29 0.96 7.70
C ARG A 29 10.87 1.52 7.57
N ARG A 30 10.57 2.18 6.45
CA ARG A 30 9.24 2.73 6.17
C ARG A 30 8.17 1.64 6.15
N TYR A 31 8.45 0.51 5.51
CA TYR A 31 7.51 -0.61 5.43
C TYR A 31 7.61 -1.59 6.62
N GLY A 32 8.45 -1.31 7.62
CA GLY A 32 8.64 -2.18 8.78
C GLY A 32 9.30 -3.53 8.43
N TRP A 33 10.04 -3.61 7.33
CA TRP A 33 10.71 -4.84 6.91
C TRP A 33 12.03 -5.02 7.66
N GLY A 34 12.23 -6.19 8.28
CA GLY A 34 13.53 -6.57 8.83
C GLY A 34 14.59 -6.74 7.73
N LYS A 35 15.87 -6.54 8.03
CA LYS A 35 16.97 -6.50 7.03
C LYS A 35 16.94 -7.64 6.01
N THR A 36 16.91 -8.89 6.47
CA THR A 36 17.00 -10.08 5.59
C THR A 36 15.81 -10.20 4.64
N ARG A 37 14.59 -10.05 5.18
CA ARG A 37 13.36 -10.13 4.39
C ARG A 37 13.17 -8.86 3.55
N GLY A 38 13.61 -7.71 4.03
CA GLY A 38 13.52 -6.44 3.34
C GLY A 38 14.30 -6.45 2.03
N TYR A 39 15.51 -6.99 1.98
CA TYR A 39 16.24 -7.12 0.71
C TYR A 39 15.56 -8.08 -0.28
N GLN A 40 14.86 -9.10 0.19
CA GLN A 40 14.05 -9.97 -0.68
C GLN A 40 12.84 -9.20 -1.22
N ASN A 41 12.13 -8.49 -0.35
CA ASN A 41 10.99 -7.65 -0.73
C ASN A 41 11.38 -6.52 -1.69
N LEU A 42 12.59 -5.94 -1.57
CA LEU A 42 13.09 -4.94 -2.51
C LEU A 42 13.38 -5.50 -3.92
N LYS A 43 13.60 -6.81 -4.04
CA LYS A 43 13.71 -7.47 -5.35
C LYS A 43 12.35 -7.79 -5.95
N ASP A 44 11.31 -7.81 -5.12
CA ASP A 44 9.94 -8.09 -5.54
C ASP A 44 9.26 -6.79 -6.02
N ARG A 45 9.10 -6.70 -7.35
CA ARG A 45 8.49 -5.54 -8.02
C ARG A 45 6.99 -5.39 -7.73
N THR A 46 6.37 -6.41 -7.14
CA THR A 46 4.98 -6.35 -6.68
C THR A 46 4.83 -5.67 -5.32
N LEU A 47 5.93 -5.59 -4.55
CA LEU A 47 5.96 -5.01 -3.21
C LEU A 47 6.62 -3.64 -3.14
N VAL A 48 7.47 -3.30 -4.12
CA VAL A 48 8.10 -1.97 -4.22
C VAL A 48 8.39 -1.67 -5.70
N PRO A 49 8.27 -0.40 -6.14
CA PRO A 49 8.61 -0.04 -7.50
C PRO A 49 10.12 -0.13 -7.76
N GLU A 50 10.53 -0.18 -9.02
CA GLU A 50 11.94 -0.15 -9.37
C GLU A 50 12.61 1.14 -8.86
N PRO A 51 13.87 1.05 -8.37
CA PRO A 51 14.60 2.23 -7.96
C PRO A 51 14.84 3.15 -9.15
N VAL A 52 14.80 4.46 -8.91
CA VAL A 52 15.05 5.49 -9.93
C VAL A 52 16.52 5.49 -10.36
N LEU A 53 17.41 5.20 -9.41
CA LEU A 53 18.84 5.01 -9.67
C LEU A 53 19.21 3.57 -9.35
N ILE A 54 19.85 2.89 -10.29
CA ILE A 54 20.21 1.48 -10.15
C ILE A 54 21.50 1.30 -9.34
N HIS A 55 22.45 2.25 -9.37
CA HIS A 55 23.68 2.20 -8.54
C HIS A 55 24.11 3.61 -8.08
N PRO A 56 24.08 3.91 -6.77
CA PRO A 56 23.45 3.12 -5.71
C PRO A 56 21.93 3.05 -5.89
N ASN A 57 21.31 1.95 -5.44
CA ASN A 57 19.85 1.80 -5.46
C ASN A 57 19.18 2.92 -4.65
N ARG A 58 18.44 3.80 -5.32
CA ARG A 58 17.70 4.91 -4.69
C ARG A 58 16.26 4.97 -5.17
N TRP A 59 15.35 5.16 -4.24
CA TRP A 59 13.92 5.35 -4.49
C TRP A 59 13.53 6.80 -4.25
N ARG A 60 12.75 7.40 -5.14
CA ARG A 60 12.18 8.72 -4.87
C ARG A 60 10.95 8.55 -3.98
N LEU A 61 10.83 9.37 -2.94
CA LEU A 61 9.68 9.28 -2.04
C LEU A 61 8.36 9.53 -2.78
N ASP A 62 8.33 10.50 -3.68
CA ASP A 62 7.19 10.78 -4.58
C ASP A 62 6.75 9.54 -5.39
N GLN A 63 7.73 8.78 -5.92
CA GLN A 63 7.45 7.55 -6.67
C GLN A 63 6.86 6.46 -5.76
N LEU A 64 7.38 6.31 -4.53
CA LEU A 64 6.85 5.34 -3.58
C LEU A 64 5.41 5.68 -3.20
N LEU A 65 5.12 6.95 -2.91
CA LEU A 65 3.76 7.40 -2.60
C LEU A 65 2.81 7.19 -3.79
N ALA A 66 3.21 7.58 -5.00
CA ALA A 66 2.40 7.37 -6.20
C ALA A 66 2.15 5.88 -6.49
N TRP A 67 3.11 5.02 -6.14
CA TRP A 67 2.97 3.58 -6.26
C TRP A 67 2.04 2.99 -5.19
N GLU A 68 2.17 3.44 -3.92
CA GLU A 68 1.28 3.08 -2.81
C GLU A 68 -0.18 3.41 -3.17
N GLU A 69 -0.42 4.64 -3.66
CA GLU A 69 -1.75 5.10 -4.09
C GLU A 69 -2.35 4.23 -5.19
N ARG A 70 -1.57 3.92 -6.24
CA ARG A 70 -2.04 3.04 -7.32
C ARG A 70 -2.36 1.64 -6.82
N ARG A 71 -1.61 1.11 -5.86
CA ARG A 71 -1.87 -0.20 -5.25
C ARG A 71 -3.14 -0.21 -4.43
N MET A 72 -3.42 0.86 -3.70
CA MET A 72 -4.68 1.02 -2.97
C MET A 72 -5.86 1.12 -3.95
N ALA A 73 -5.76 1.96 -4.98
CA ALA A 73 -6.79 2.08 -6.02
C ALA A 73 -7.02 0.76 -6.78
N ALA A 74 -5.98 0.00 -7.08
CA ALA A 74 -6.10 -1.31 -7.72
C ALA A 74 -6.74 -2.36 -6.78
N ALA A 75 -6.43 -2.31 -5.49
CA ALA A 75 -7.06 -3.19 -4.50
C ALA A 75 -8.54 -2.85 -4.28
N GLU A 76 -8.88 -1.56 -4.27
CA GLU A 76 -10.25 -1.06 -4.21
C GLU A 76 -11.04 -1.45 -5.46
N ALA A 77 -10.46 -1.25 -6.65
CA ALA A 77 -11.07 -1.70 -7.90
C ALA A 77 -11.24 -3.22 -7.95
N ALA A 78 -10.29 -4.00 -7.41
CA ALA A 78 -10.42 -5.45 -7.32
C ALA A 78 -11.52 -5.87 -6.34
N LEU A 79 -11.74 -5.11 -5.26
CA LEU A 79 -12.84 -5.33 -4.33
C LEU A 79 -14.20 -5.03 -4.98
N GLU A 80 -14.31 -3.91 -5.70
CA GLU A 80 -15.52 -3.51 -6.44
C GLU A 80 -15.83 -4.46 -7.61
N ALA A 81 -14.79 -4.95 -8.30
CA ALA A 81 -14.93 -5.93 -9.37
C ALA A 81 -15.19 -7.34 -8.84
N HIS A 82 -14.95 -7.59 -7.55
CA HIS A 82 -15.34 -8.85 -6.94
C HIS A 82 -16.86 -8.89 -6.95
N PRO A 83 -17.50 -9.86 -7.64
CA PRO A 83 -18.93 -9.99 -7.55
C PRO A 83 -19.27 -10.12 -6.06
N LYS A 84 -20.15 -9.25 -5.58
CA LYS A 84 -20.97 -9.55 -4.40
C LYS A 84 -21.80 -10.75 -4.81
N ASP A 85 -21.20 -11.93 -4.76
CA ASP A 85 -21.97 -13.13 -4.54
C ASP A 85 -22.62 -12.87 -3.19
N ASP A 86 -23.91 -12.56 -3.23
CA ASP A 86 -24.75 -12.34 -2.05
C ASP A 86 -24.77 -13.66 -1.27
N PHE A 87 -23.69 -13.95 -0.55
CA PHE A 87 -23.63 -15.02 0.43
C PHE A 87 -24.74 -14.70 1.42
N THR A 88 -25.83 -15.43 1.30
CA THR A 88 -26.93 -15.32 2.23
C THR A 88 -26.46 -15.85 3.58
N ALA A 89 -27.10 -15.41 4.66
CA ALA A 89 -26.81 -15.93 5.99
C ALA A 89 -26.91 -17.47 6.04
N ASP A 90 -27.75 -18.07 5.18
CA ASP A 90 -27.88 -19.52 5.00
C ASP A 90 -26.64 -20.16 4.35
N ASP A 91 -26.01 -19.51 3.36
CA ASP A 91 -24.76 -20.00 2.75
C ASP A 91 -23.61 -19.99 3.76
N ILE A 92 -23.54 -18.94 4.58
CA ILE A 92 -22.54 -18.83 5.66
C ILE A 92 -22.81 -19.90 6.74
N ALA A 93 -24.09 -20.13 7.10
CA ALA A 93 -24.47 -21.15 8.08
C ALA A 93 -24.20 -22.58 7.59
N ALA A 94 -24.24 -22.83 6.27
CA ALA A 94 -23.91 -24.11 5.66
C ALA A 94 -22.41 -24.43 5.72
N LEU A 95 -21.54 -23.39 5.69
CA LEU A 95 -20.09 -23.52 5.76
C LEU A 95 -19.56 -23.70 7.20
N LEU A 96 -20.35 -23.30 8.21
CA LEU A 96 -19.95 -23.45 9.60
C LEU A 96 -20.21 -24.88 10.09
N PRO A 97 -19.24 -25.51 10.79
CA PRO A 97 -19.43 -26.84 11.35
C PRO A 97 -20.62 -26.80 12.32
N ARG A 98 -21.65 -27.62 12.04
CA ARG A 98 -22.88 -27.66 12.84
C ARG A 98 -22.54 -27.88 14.31
N SER A 99 -22.86 -26.88 15.13
CA SER A 99 -22.65 -26.92 16.56
C SER A 99 -23.32 -28.18 17.14
N LYS A 100 -22.52 -29.06 17.73
CA LYS A 100 -22.93 -30.34 18.29
C LYS A 100 -23.94 -30.10 19.42
N ARG A 101 -25.24 -30.19 19.11
CA ARG A 101 -26.33 -30.17 20.10
C ARG A 101 -26.09 -31.33 21.07
N ARG A 102 -25.51 -31.02 22.24
CA ARG A 102 -25.51 -31.94 23.38
C ARG A 102 -26.96 -32.12 23.81
N ARG A 103 -27.54 -33.27 23.51
CA ARG A 103 -28.76 -33.75 24.16
C ARG A 103 -28.47 -33.77 25.67
N ARG A 104 -29.08 -32.86 26.41
CA ARG A 104 -29.29 -33.04 27.84
C ARG A 104 -30.34 -34.13 27.97
N SER A 105 -29.89 -35.34 28.26
CA SER A 105 -30.75 -36.40 28.78
C SER A 105 -31.17 -35.99 30.18
N ALA A 106 -32.48 -36.06 30.44
CA ALA A 106 -33.10 -35.87 31.75
C ALA A 106 -32.73 -37.00 32.70
#